data_AF-A0A1I0MHJ1-F1
#
_entry.id   AF-A0A1I0MHJ1-F1
#
_cell.length_a   1.000
_cell.length_b   1.000
_cell.length_c   1.000
_cell.angle_alpha   90.00
_cell.angle_beta   90.00
_cell.angle_gamma   90.00
#
_symmetry.space_group_name_H-M   'P 1'
#
loop_
_entity.id
_entity.type
_entity.pdbx_description
1 polymer ?
#
loop_
_entity_poly.entity_id
_entity_poly.type
_entity_poly.pdbx_seq_one_letter_code
_entity_poly.pdbx_strand_id
1 'polypeptide(L)'
;MGLFGGQFANVVEWEEYRDDIIFWKWTNDEIKKGSRLIIRQGQDAIFMYNGKIEGVFTDEGSFDIESQIIPFLSTLKGFKFGFNSGVRAEVLFVNTKEFTVKWGTKNPISIPAPNLNLPGGMPIRSFGTFNFKVSDYICMIDKIAGVKKQFGVEDVKERVVAVLDQLLMKWISKEGKDMFNLQSNAFDIAAGIKEDLDMQLTKIGISVVDFAISSFSYPEEIQKMQTKAASQTMVGDMNKYQQMAMTDAMSNGKGGSASLGADMVNMQMGMMMGQQMMNNMGKTMNADNNSNATQPAGNGKVPKFCPNCGTPTNGAKFCPECGNKLG
;
A
#
# COMPACT_ATOMS: atom_id res chain seq x y z
N MET A 1 -39.45 -50.79 35.03
CA MET A 1 -38.02 -50.50 34.89
C MET A 1 -37.74 -50.06 33.46
N GLY A 2 -37.17 -48.85 33.29
CA GLY A 2 -36.33 -48.46 32.15
C GLY A 2 -36.96 -48.21 30.77
N LEU A 3 -37.62 -47.04 30.57
CA LEU A 3 -37.96 -46.49 29.24
C LEU A 3 -37.43 -45.06 29.06
N PHE A 4 -36.22 -44.79 29.54
CA PHE A 4 -35.51 -43.52 29.31
C PHE A 4 -34.14 -43.81 28.70
N GLY A 5 -34.15 -44.36 27.49
CA GLY A 5 -32.95 -44.54 26.68
C GLY A 5 -32.66 -43.29 25.85
N GLY A 6 -31.75 -42.44 26.32
CA GLY A 6 -30.76 -41.81 25.43
C GLY A 6 -31.08 -40.48 24.72
N GLN A 7 -31.91 -39.59 25.25
CA GLN A 7 -31.91 -38.19 24.79
C GLN A 7 -31.07 -37.31 25.71
N PHE A 8 -29.74 -37.47 25.64
CA PHE A 8 -28.83 -36.52 26.29
C PHE A 8 -29.02 -35.14 25.68
N ALA A 9 -29.23 -34.12 26.52
CA ALA A 9 -29.28 -32.72 26.13
C ALA A 9 -28.01 -32.32 25.38
N ASN A 10 -28.13 -31.50 24.34
CA ASN A 10 -26.97 -30.97 23.63
C ASN A 10 -26.49 -29.69 24.34
N VAL A 11 -25.17 -29.55 24.47
CA VAL A 11 -24.56 -28.25 24.78
C VAL A 11 -24.23 -27.61 23.44
N VAL A 12 -24.89 -26.49 23.15
CA VAL A 12 -24.63 -25.68 21.96
C VAL A 12 -23.68 -24.59 22.39
N GLU A 13 -22.40 -24.80 22.14
CA GLU A 13 -21.36 -23.80 22.38
C GLU A 13 -20.40 -23.74 21.20
N TRP A 14 -19.77 -22.58 21.05
CA TRP A 14 -18.60 -22.43 20.21
C TRP A 14 -17.36 -22.25 21.08
N GLU A 15 -16.58 -23.31 21.21
CA GLU A 15 -15.22 -23.21 21.74
C GLU A 15 -14.34 -22.58 20.65
N GLU A 16 -13.96 -21.33 20.81
CA GLU A 16 -13.11 -20.64 19.83
C GLU A 16 -11.66 -21.15 19.99
N TYR A 17 -11.26 -22.12 19.16
CA TYR A 17 -9.88 -22.62 19.07
C TYR A 17 -9.01 -21.82 18.10
N ARG A 18 -9.61 -20.88 17.36
CA ARG A 18 -8.98 -20.12 16.28
C ARG A 18 -9.45 -18.68 16.29
N ASP A 19 -8.50 -17.76 16.48
CA ASP A 19 -8.79 -16.33 16.57
C ASP A 19 -9.14 -15.68 15.23
N ASP A 20 -8.99 -16.40 14.12
CA ASP A 20 -9.19 -15.92 12.75
C ASP A 20 -10.56 -16.29 12.15
N ILE A 21 -11.45 -16.89 12.94
CA ILE A 21 -12.81 -17.22 12.51
C ILE A 21 -13.75 -16.07 12.88
N ILE A 22 -14.50 -15.58 11.89
CA ILE A 22 -15.48 -14.51 12.05
C ILE A 22 -16.84 -15.09 12.43
N PHE A 23 -17.26 -16.15 11.72
CA PHE A 23 -18.44 -16.90 12.11
C PHE A 23 -18.25 -18.40 11.94
N TRP A 24 -18.99 -19.13 12.76
CA TRP A 24 -19.07 -20.58 12.70
C TRP A 24 -20.52 -21.04 12.85
N LYS A 25 -20.95 -21.90 11.92
CA LYS A 25 -22.28 -22.53 11.94
C LYS A 25 -22.19 -23.85 12.69
N TRP A 26 -22.92 -23.95 13.80
CA TRP A 26 -23.04 -25.17 14.58
C TRP A 26 -23.77 -26.23 13.77
N THR A 27 -23.14 -27.39 13.58
CA THR A 27 -23.67 -28.49 12.77
C THR A 27 -24.16 -29.62 13.67
N ASN A 28 -25.44 -29.59 14.02
CA ASN A 28 -26.15 -30.75 14.53
C ASN A 28 -27.55 -30.75 13.93
N ASP A 29 -28.06 -31.93 13.60
CA ASP A 29 -29.30 -32.05 12.86
C ASP A 29 -30.52 -31.71 13.73
N GLU A 30 -30.45 -31.95 15.04
CA GLU A 30 -31.57 -31.70 15.95
C GLU A 30 -31.12 -31.16 17.32
N ILE A 31 -31.74 -30.07 17.75
CA ILE A 31 -31.63 -29.58 19.12
C ILE A 31 -32.60 -30.39 19.99
N LYS A 32 -32.04 -31.16 20.92
CA LYS A 32 -32.79 -32.03 21.84
C LYS A 32 -33.39 -31.24 22.99
N LYS A 33 -34.42 -31.80 23.63
CA LYS A 33 -35.04 -31.21 24.81
C LYS A 33 -34.03 -31.05 25.96
N GLY A 34 -34.08 -29.92 26.67
CA GLY A 34 -33.13 -29.59 27.75
C GLY A 34 -31.75 -29.14 27.29
N SER A 35 -31.56 -28.89 25.99
CA SER A 35 -30.29 -28.34 25.47
C SER A 35 -30.05 -26.92 25.97
N ARG A 36 -28.77 -26.58 26.19
CA ARG A 36 -28.35 -25.24 26.62
C ARG A 36 -27.50 -24.57 25.55
N LEU A 37 -27.75 -23.29 25.33
CA LEU A 37 -26.90 -22.40 24.54
C LEU A 37 -25.93 -21.71 25.50
N ILE A 38 -24.63 -21.74 25.19
CA ILE A 38 -23.61 -21.01 25.94
C ILE A 38 -23.01 -19.96 25.03
N ILE A 39 -23.17 -18.70 25.40
CA ILE A 39 -22.61 -17.54 24.71
C ILE A 39 -21.49 -16.98 25.57
N ARG A 40 -20.28 -16.94 25.02
CA ARG A 40 -19.10 -16.40 25.71
C ARG A 40 -18.93 -14.92 25.39
N GLN A 41 -18.05 -14.25 26.13
CA GLN A 41 -17.76 -12.84 25.87
C GLN A 41 -17.19 -12.63 24.47
N GLY A 42 -17.62 -11.56 23.81
CA GLY A 42 -17.19 -11.25 22.44
C GLY A 42 -17.83 -12.16 21.38
N GLN A 43 -18.87 -12.92 21.73
CA GLN A 43 -19.61 -13.75 20.79
C GLN A 43 -21.09 -13.43 20.85
N ASP A 44 -21.72 -13.41 19.68
CA ASP A 44 -23.17 -13.38 19.53
C ASP A 44 -23.64 -14.70 18.92
N ALA A 45 -24.86 -15.13 19.27
CA ALA A 45 -25.47 -16.32 18.71
C ALA A 45 -26.74 -15.97 17.94
N ILE A 46 -26.85 -16.49 16.72
CA ILE A 46 -27.97 -16.25 15.82
C ILE A 46 -28.70 -17.56 15.63
N PHE A 47 -29.97 -17.57 16.02
CA PHE A 47 -30.84 -18.71 15.88
C PHE A 47 -31.56 -18.65 14.54
N MET A 48 -31.46 -19.72 13.77
CA MET A 48 -32.08 -19.85 12.46
C MET A 48 -32.97 -21.09 12.42
N TYR A 49 -34.17 -20.93 11.86
CA TYR A 49 -35.12 -22.02 11.67
C TYR A 49 -35.65 -22.01 10.24
N ASN A 50 -35.60 -23.17 9.56
CA ASN A 50 -36.00 -23.29 8.15
C ASN A 50 -35.42 -22.21 7.23
N GLY A 51 -34.16 -21.82 7.47
CA GLY A 51 -33.46 -20.80 6.69
C GLY A 51 -33.85 -19.35 6.98
N LYS A 52 -34.70 -19.09 8.00
CA LYS A 52 -35.02 -17.74 8.47
C LYS A 52 -34.31 -17.43 9.78
N ILE A 53 -33.90 -16.18 9.95
CA ILE A 53 -33.40 -15.66 11.22
C ILE A 53 -34.58 -15.48 12.16
N GLU A 54 -34.51 -16.15 13.30
CA GLU A 54 -35.57 -16.20 14.30
C GLU A 54 -35.22 -15.35 15.53
N GLY A 55 -33.94 -15.22 15.85
CA GLY A 55 -33.46 -14.36 16.93
C GLY A 55 -31.95 -14.17 16.93
N VAL A 56 -31.50 -13.03 17.47
CA VAL A 56 -30.10 -12.70 17.72
C VAL A 56 -29.93 -12.54 19.22
N PHE A 57 -29.02 -13.30 19.81
CA PHE A 57 -28.70 -13.31 21.22
C PHE A 57 -27.34 -12.65 21.41
N THR A 58 -27.34 -11.47 22.02
CA THR A 58 -26.15 -10.63 22.28
C THR A 58 -25.70 -10.70 23.74
N ASP A 59 -26.55 -11.21 24.62
CA ASP A 59 -26.25 -11.32 26.04
C ASP A 59 -25.37 -12.54 26.29
N GLU A 60 -24.33 -12.34 27.08
CA GLU A 60 -23.41 -13.41 27.50
C GLU A 60 -24.08 -14.31 28.56
N GLY A 61 -23.79 -15.61 28.53
CA GLY A 61 -24.24 -16.54 29.56
C GLY A 61 -24.77 -17.87 29.05
N SER A 62 -25.44 -18.59 29.93
CA SER A 62 -26.07 -19.87 29.63
C SER A 62 -27.58 -19.70 29.53
N PHE A 63 -28.12 -20.02 28.35
CA PHE A 63 -29.53 -19.92 28.05
C PHE A 63 -30.13 -21.32 27.87
N ASP A 64 -31.28 -21.55 28.50
CA ASP A 64 -32.07 -22.75 28.26
C ASP A 64 -32.88 -22.55 26.98
N ILE A 65 -32.61 -23.39 25.97
CA ILE A 65 -33.19 -23.21 24.64
C ILE A 65 -34.72 -23.35 24.68
N GLU A 66 -35.25 -24.25 25.51
CA GLU A 66 -36.70 -24.52 25.56
C GLU A 66 -37.47 -23.39 26.24
N SER A 67 -36.95 -22.89 27.36
CA SER A 67 -37.68 -21.94 28.20
C SER A 67 -37.38 -20.48 27.93
N GLN A 68 -36.23 -20.14 27.34
CA GLN A 68 -35.79 -18.75 27.17
C GLN A 68 -35.70 -18.33 25.69
N ILE A 69 -35.48 -19.29 24.77
CA ILE A 69 -35.34 -18.99 23.34
C ILE A 69 -36.66 -19.23 22.60
N ILE A 70 -37.33 -20.37 22.82
CA ILE A 70 -38.59 -20.70 22.12
C ILE A 70 -39.74 -19.71 22.37
N PRO A 71 -39.95 -19.14 23.58
CA PRO A 71 -41.01 -18.15 23.76
C PRO A 71 -40.90 -16.96 22.80
N PHE A 72 -39.68 -16.51 22.49
CA PHE A 72 -39.41 -15.47 21.49
C PHE A 72 -39.85 -15.91 20.08
N LEU A 73 -39.64 -17.17 19.73
CA LEU A 73 -40.03 -17.76 18.44
C LEU A 73 -41.54 -18.00 18.33
N SER A 74 -42.19 -18.32 19.45
CA SER A 74 -43.61 -18.71 19.51
C SER A 74 -44.60 -17.56 19.38
N THR A 75 -44.15 -16.30 19.48
CA THR A 75 -44.97 -15.11 19.20
C THR A 75 -45.33 -14.99 17.70
N LEU A 76 -44.63 -15.69 16.81
CA LEU A 76 -45.03 -15.92 15.43
C LEU A 76 -46.12 -17.00 15.37
N LYS A 77 -47.38 -16.54 15.41
CA LYS A 77 -48.62 -17.23 15.01
C LYS A 77 -48.59 -18.78 15.06
N GLY A 78 -48.95 -19.33 16.22
CA GLY A 78 -49.64 -20.62 16.29
C GLY A 78 -48.79 -21.86 16.62
N PHE A 79 -47.53 -21.69 17.03
CA PHE A 79 -46.64 -22.81 17.31
C PHE A 79 -46.77 -23.31 18.77
N LYS A 80 -47.86 -24.03 19.09
CA LYS A 80 -47.88 -24.92 20.26
C LYS A 80 -47.20 -26.24 19.88
N PHE A 81 -45.87 -26.24 19.79
CA PHE A 81 -45.13 -27.46 19.51
C PHE A 81 -45.13 -28.36 20.75
N GLY A 82 -45.83 -29.48 20.65
CA GLY A 82 -45.62 -30.63 21.53
C GLY A 82 -44.28 -31.27 21.20
N PHE A 83 -43.25 -30.95 21.99
CA PHE A 83 -41.89 -31.47 21.88
C PHE A 83 -41.77 -32.95 22.27
N ASN A 84 -42.39 -33.84 21.50
CA ASN A 84 -42.06 -35.27 21.54
C ASN A 84 -40.93 -35.64 20.55
N SER A 85 -40.46 -34.70 19.71
CA SER A 85 -39.37 -34.90 18.74
C SER A 85 -38.51 -33.63 18.62
N GLY A 86 -37.21 -33.80 18.33
CA GLY A 86 -36.24 -32.70 18.24
C GLY A 86 -36.58 -31.65 17.18
N VAL A 87 -36.09 -30.42 17.35
CA VAL A 87 -36.26 -29.33 16.38
C VAL A 87 -35.00 -29.20 15.53
N ARG A 88 -35.18 -29.22 14.21
CA ARG A 88 -34.13 -28.88 13.24
C ARG A 88 -33.93 -27.37 13.22
N ALA A 89 -32.98 -26.89 14.00
CA ALA A 89 -32.61 -25.49 14.05
C ALA A 89 -31.10 -25.37 13.93
N GLU A 90 -30.66 -24.27 13.34
CA GLU A 90 -29.26 -23.96 13.13
C GLU A 90 -28.87 -22.81 14.06
N VAL A 91 -27.68 -22.89 14.65
CA VAL A 91 -27.13 -21.80 15.46
C VAL A 91 -25.84 -21.34 14.80
N LEU A 92 -25.76 -20.04 14.51
CA LEU A 92 -24.59 -19.41 13.94
C LEU A 92 -23.98 -18.50 14.99
N PHE A 93 -22.73 -18.78 15.37
CA PHE A 93 -21.97 -17.94 16.27
C PHE A 93 -21.16 -16.93 15.48
N VAL A 94 -21.15 -15.67 15.91
CA VAL A 94 -20.41 -14.56 15.30
C VAL A 94 -19.50 -13.95 16.34
N ASN A 95 -18.26 -13.68 15.96
CA ASN A 95 -17.35 -12.93 16.81
C ASN A 95 -17.59 -11.42 16.66
N THR A 96 -17.77 -10.73 17.78
CA THR A 96 -18.03 -9.27 17.82
C THR A 96 -16.76 -8.44 17.98
N LYS A 97 -15.59 -9.08 18.15
CA LYS A 97 -14.30 -8.41 18.27
C LYS A 97 -13.87 -7.73 16.97
N GLU A 98 -12.96 -6.77 17.11
CA GLU A 98 -12.26 -6.18 15.97
C GLU A 98 -11.11 -7.08 15.52
N PHE A 99 -10.99 -7.27 14.21
CA PHE A 99 -9.94 -8.06 13.59
C PHE A 99 -8.93 -7.16 12.91
N THR A 100 -7.67 -7.27 13.30
CA THR A 100 -6.54 -6.57 12.66
C THR A 100 -5.87 -7.46 11.63
N VAL A 101 -5.78 -6.97 10.39
CA VAL A 101 -5.23 -7.71 9.25
C VAL A 101 -4.13 -6.93 8.58
N LYS A 102 -3.01 -7.59 8.32
CA LYS A 102 -1.92 -7.04 7.50
C LYS A 102 -2.27 -7.15 6.01
N TRP A 103 -2.04 -6.08 5.28
CA TRP A 103 -2.22 -6.02 3.83
C TRP A 103 -0.93 -5.55 3.14
N GLY A 104 -0.78 -5.91 1.88
CA GLY A 104 0.31 -5.45 1.02
C GLY A 104 -0.06 -5.59 -0.45
N THR A 105 0.43 -4.67 -1.27
CA THR A 105 0.27 -4.75 -2.73
C THR A 105 0.99 -5.98 -3.27
N LYS A 106 0.29 -6.86 -4.01
CA LYS A 106 0.90 -8.06 -4.60
C LYS A 106 1.88 -7.69 -5.71
N ASN A 107 1.50 -6.73 -6.55
CA ASN A 107 2.31 -6.19 -7.63
C ASN A 107 2.57 -4.69 -7.37
N PRO A 108 3.68 -4.12 -7.88
CA PRO A 108 3.85 -2.67 -7.85
C PRO A 108 2.72 -2.00 -8.62
N ILE A 109 2.19 -0.92 -8.03
CA ILE A 109 1.18 -0.08 -8.65
C ILE A 109 1.92 1.03 -9.40
N SER A 110 1.74 1.09 -10.72
CA SER A 110 2.31 2.15 -11.55
C SER A 110 1.48 3.41 -11.43
N ILE A 111 2.00 4.40 -10.71
CA ILE A 111 1.32 5.68 -10.50
C ILE A 111 1.81 6.68 -11.55
N PRO A 112 0.91 7.36 -12.29
CA PRO A 112 1.31 8.38 -13.24
C PRO A 112 2.18 9.45 -12.56
N ALA A 113 3.39 9.67 -13.09
CA ALA A 113 4.32 10.67 -12.59
C ALA A 113 4.72 11.60 -13.74
N PRO A 114 3.86 12.58 -14.09
CA PRO A 114 4.08 13.46 -15.25
C PRO A 114 5.42 14.20 -15.18
N ASN A 115 5.83 14.58 -13.97
CA ASN A 115 7.05 15.35 -13.73
C ASN A 115 8.34 14.53 -13.89
N LEU A 116 8.24 13.21 -14.00
CA LEU A 116 9.38 12.30 -13.99
C LEU A 116 9.69 11.71 -15.38
N ASN A 117 8.89 12.07 -16.39
CA ASN A 117 9.04 11.62 -17.78
C ASN A 117 9.20 10.08 -17.91
N LEU A 118 8.59 9.31 -17.00
CA LEU A 118 8.59 7.85 -17.02
C LEU A 118 7.39 7.36 -17.84
N PRO A 119 7.59 6.74 -19.02
CA PRO A 119 6.51 6.33 -19.91
C PRO A 119 5.60 5.22 -19.35
N GLY A 120 5.90 4.67 -18.16
CA GLY A 120 5.10 3.66 -17.47
C GLY A 120 4.64 4.04 -16.06
N GLY A 121 4.79 5.31 -15.65
CA GLY A 121 4.56 5.74 -14.27
C GLY A 121 5.65 5.29 -13.28
N MET A 122 5.55 5.73 -12.03
CA MET A 122 6.43 5.29 -10.94
C MET A 122 5.83 4.03 -10.31
N PRO A 123 6.53 2.88 -10.34
CA PRO A 123 6.06 1.67 -9.66
C PRO A 123 6.24 1.80 -8.16
N ILE A 124 5.15 1.80 -7.40
CA ILE A 124 5.14 1.93 -5.94
C ILE A 124 4.52 0.68 -5.34
N ARG A 125 5.15 0.15 -4.28
CA ARG A 125 4.54 -0.86 -3.42
C ARG A 125 4.16 -0.24 -2.09
N SER A 126 3.12 -0.76 -1.47
CA SER A 126 2.68 -0.29 -0.16
C SER A 126 2.21 -1.45 0.69
N PHE A 127 2.36 -1.33 2.00
CA PHE A 127 1.82 -2.27 2.97
C PHE A 127 1.32 -1.55 4.21
N GLY A 128 0.50 -2.24 4.99
CA GLY A 128 -0.06 -1.70 6.21
C GLY A 128 -0.98 -2.68 6.92
N THR A 129 -1.90 -2.12 7.71
CA THR A 129 -2.92 -2.87 8.44
C THR A 129 -4.30 -2.28 8.20
N PHE A 130 -5.34 -3.11 8.29
CA PHE A 130 -6.72 -2.64 8.37
C PHE A 130 -7.43 -3.38 9.50
N ASN A 131 -8.34 -2.68 10.16
CA ASN A 131 -9.18 -3.23 11.22
C ASN A 131 -10.62 -3.29 10.74
N PHE A 132 -11.29 -4.41 10.98
CA PHE A 132 -12.70 -4.56 10.63
C PHE A 132 -13.46 -5.29 11.73
N LYS A 133 -14.78 -5.16 11.71
CA LYS A 133 -15.69 -5.93 12.56
C LYS A 133 -16.98 -6.27 11.82
N VAL A 134 -17.72 -7.23 12.35
CA VAL A 134 -19.07 -7.52 11.86
C VAL A 134 -20.01 -6.41 12.36
N SER A 135 -20.85 -5.90 11.47
CA SER A 135 -21.76 -4.78 11.74
C SER A 135 -23.22 -5.08 11.42
N ASP A 136 -23.48 -5.91 10.41
CA ASP A 136 -24.83 -6.34 10.03
C ASP A 136 -24.86 -7.85 9.83
N TYR A 137 -25.45 -8.54 10.81
CA TYR A 137 -25.57 -9.99 10.83
C TYR A 137 -26.50 -10.52 9.75
N ILE A 138 -27.57 -9.80 9.44
CA ILE A 138 -28.56 -10.22 8.44
C ILE A 138 -27.90 -10.19 7.07
N CYS A 139 -27.23 -9.09 6.74
CA CYS A 139 -26.49 -8.94 5.49
C CYS A 139 -25.39 -10.01 5.36
N MET A 140 -24.62 -10.25 6.43
CA MET A 140 -23.58 -11.27 6.45
C MET A 140 -24.16 -12.68 6.21
N ILE A 141 -25.28 -13.02 6.85
CA ILE A 141 -25.91 -14.33 6.70
C ILE A 141 -26.43 -14.54 5.27
N ASP A 142 -27.18 -13.56 4.75
CA ASP A 142 -27.78 -13.62 3.43
C ASP A 142 -26.73 -13.70 2.30
N LYS A 143 -25.59 -13.03 2.48
CA LYS A 143 -24.54 -12.95 1.45
C LYS A 143 -23.43 -13.99 1.60
N ILE A 144 -23.15 -14.47 2.81
CA ILE A 144 -21.98 -15.33 3.10
C ILE A 144 -22.40 -16.67 3.71
N ALA A 145 -23.19 -16.67 4.79
CA ALA A 145 -23.49 -17.88 5.56
C ALA A 145 -24.32 -18.92 4.80
N GLY A 146 -25.12 -18.50 3.80
CA GLY A 146 -25.89 -19.42 2.96
C GLY A 146 -25.04 -20.46 2.22
N VAL A 147 -23.74 -20.21 2.00
CA VAL A 147 -22.85 -21.09 1.21
C VAL A 147 -21.77 -21.76 2.08
N LYS A 148 -21.34 -21.13 3.17
CA LYS A 148 -20.19 -21.58 3.97
C LYS A 148 -20.56 -21.93 5.42
N LYS A 149 -19.97 -23.01 5.96
CA LYS A 149 -20.10 -23.40 7.38
C LYS A 149 -19.23 -22.54 8.32
N GLN A 150 -18.16 -21.97 7.80
CA GLN A 150 -17.25 -21.09 8.53
C GLN A 150 -16.76 -20.00 7.58
N PHE A 151 -16.44 -18.84 8.13
CA PHE A 151 -15.88 -17.73 7.39
C PHE A 151 -14.78 -17.09 8.22
N GLY A 152 -13.63 -16.90 7.60
CA GLY A 152 -12.43 -16.45 8.29
C GLY A 152 -11.94 -15.09 7.82
N VAL A 153 -10.97 -14.57 8.56
CA VAL A 153 -10.26 -13.32 8.26
C VAL A 153 -9.62 -13.34 6.87
N GLU A 154 -9.08 -14.49 6.44
CA GLU A 154 -8.47 -14.61 5.12
C GLU A 154 -9.47 -14.40 3.97
N ASP A 155 -10.73 -14.82 4.13
CA ASP A 155 -11.77 -14.58 3.13
C ASP A 155 -12.03 -13.06 2.93
N VAL A 156 -12.00 -12.29 4.02
CA VAL A 156 -12.15 -10.82 3.99
C VAL A 156 -10.93 -10.19 3.34
N LYS A 157 -9.74 -10.63 3.76
CA LYS A 157 -8.46 -10.14 3.23
C LYS A 157 -8.32 -10.35 1.73
N GLU A 158 -8.71 -11.51 1.20
CA GLU A 158 -8.69 -11.78 -0.24
C GLU A 158 -9.54 -10.77 -1.01
N ARG A 159 -10.73 -10.47 -0.50
CA ARG A 159 -11.62 -9.46 -1.07
C ARG A 159 -11.03 -8.05 -1.02
N VAL A 160 -10.45 -7.66 0.12
CA VAL A 160 -9.81 -6.35 0.29
C VAL A 160 -8.65 -6.20 -0.69
N VAL A 161 -7.74 -7.18 -0.75
CA VAL A 161 -6.56 -7.13 -1.63
C VAL A 161 -6.95 -7.09 -3.11
N ALA A 162 -8.07 -7.69 -3.50
CA ALA A 162 -8.55 -7.66 -4.89
C ALA A 162 -8.93 -6.26 -5.40
N VAL A 163 -9.34 -5.35 -4.50
CA VAL A 163 -9.77 -4.00 -4.86
C VAL A 163 -8.78 -2.92 -4.43
N LEU A 164 -7.85 -3.27 -3.55
CA LEU A 164 -6.93 -2.34 -2.91
C LEU A 164 -6.02 -1.62 -3.92
N ASP A 165 -5.54 -2.32 -4.95
CA ASP A 165 -4.65 -1.72 -5.97
C ASP A 165 -5.34 -0.54 -6.69
N GLN A 166 -6.64 -0.66 -6.97
CA GLN A 166 -7.43 0.41 -7.60
C GLN A 166 -7.66 1.58 -6.64
N LEU A 167 -7.93 1.29 -5.37
CA LEU A 167 -8.12 2.33 -4.34
C LEU A 167 -6.83 3.10 -4.08
N LEU A 168 -5.69 2.41 -3.98
CA LEU A 168 -4.37 3.04 -3.84
C LEU A 168 -4.07 3.95 -5.03
N MET A 169 -4.29 3.48 -6.27
CA MET A 169 -4.07 4.31 -7.46
C MET A 169 -4.95 5.57 -7.44
N LYS A 170 -6.24 5.43 -7.10
CA LYS A 170 -7.19 6.55 -6.99
C LYS A 170 -6.73 7.57 -5.95
N TRP A 171 -6.45 7.14 -4.73
CA TRP A 171 -6.18 8.04 -3.60
C TRP A 171 -4.78 8.60 -3.60
N ILE A 172 -3.77 7.86 -4.08
CA ILE A 172 -2.43 8.42 -4.25
C ILE A 172 -2.44 9.48 -5.36
N SER A 173 -3.15 9.26 -6.46
CA SER A 173 -3.24 10.28 -7.52
C SER A 173 -4.00 11.53 -7.07
N LYS A 174 -4.96 11.37 -6.14
CA LYS A 174 -5.80 12.47 -5.64
C LYS A 174 -5.13 13.26 -4.51
N GLU A 175 -4.58 12.58 -3.51
CA GLU A 175 -4.07 13.19 -2.27
C GLU A 175 -2.54 13.11 -2.15
N GLY A 176 -1.87 12.26 -2.93
CA GLY A 176 -0.42 12.05 -2.90
C GLY A 176 0.41 13.17 -3.54
N LYS A 177 -0.11 14.41 -3.54
CA LYS A 177 0.44 15.68 -4.06
C LYS A 177 1.93 15.64 -4.42
N ASP A 178 2.78 15.32 -3.44
CA ASP A 178 4.19 15.03 -3.65
C ASP A 178 4.45 13.51 -3.71
N MET A 179 4.66 13.01 -4.93
CA MET A 179 4.95 11.59 -5.18
C MET A 179 6.24 11.13 -4.50
N PHE A 180 7.19 12.03 -4.24
CA PHE A 180 8.46 11.70 -3.57
C PHE A 180 8.32 11.60 -2.05
N ASN A 181 7.22 12.10 -1.48
CA ASN A 181 6.95 12.01 -0.05
C ASN A 181 5.49 11.61 0.21
N LEU A 182 5.07 10.48 -0.34
CA LEU A 182 3.72 9.94 -0.10
C LEU A 182 3.46 9.68 1.39
N GLN A 183 4.52 9.42 2.17
CA GLN A 183 4.42 9.24 3.61
C GLN A 183 3.83 10.48 4.31
N SER A 184 4.09 11.69 3.80
CA SER A 184 3.53 12.92 4.37
C SER A 184 2.01 13.03 4.26
N ASN A 185 1.42 12.44 3.22
CA ASN A 185 -0.02 12.42 2.98
C ASN A 185 -0.64 11.03 3.25
N ALA A 186 0.11 10.13 3.89
CA ALA A 186 -0.32 8.76 4.11
C ALA A 186 -1.63 8.68 4.89
N PHE A 187 -1.84 9.60 5.84
CA PHE A 187 -3.07 9.69 6.64
C PHE A 187 -4.29 10.00 5.76
N ASP A 188 -4.22 11.03 4.92
CA ASP A 188 -5.34 11.43 4.05
C ASP A 188 -5.64 10.36 2.98
N ILE A 189 -4.59 9.76 2.41
CA ILE A 189 -4.72 8.63 1.48
C ILE A 189 -5.41 7.44 2.17
N ALA A 190 -4.97 7.10 3.38
CA ALA A 190 -5.51 5.99 4.16
C ALA A 190 -6.97 6.22 4.55
N ALA A 191 -7.33 7.44 4.98
CA ALA A 191 -8.69 7.82 5.31
C ALA A 191 -9.64 7.68 4.11
N GLY A 192 -9.20 8.12 2.93
CA GLY A 192 -9.98 7.96 1.70
C GLY A 192 -10.15 6.49 1.28
N ILE A 193 -9.09 5.69 1.38
CA ILE A 193 -9.16 4.24 1.12
C ILE A 193 -10.11 3.57 2.11
N LYS A 194 -10.06 3.93 3.38
CA LYS A 194 -10.96 3.42 4.43
C LYS A 194 -12.41 3.64 4.03
N GLU A 195 -12.79 4.85 3.66
CA GLU A 195 -14.17 5.21 3.31
C GLU A 195 -14.67 4.39 2.09
N ASP A 196 -13.88 4.33 1.02
CA ASP A 196 -14.23 3.56 -0.16
C ASP A 196 -14.30 2.04 0.12
N LEU A 197 -13.40 1.53 0.95
CA LEU A 197 -13.36 0.12 1.33
C LEU A 197 -14.54 -0.26 2.23
N ASP A 198 -14.88 0.59 3.20
CA ASP A 198 -16.03 0.41 4.09
C ASP A 198 -17.35 0.35 3.29
N MET A 199 -17.51 1.22 2.28
CA MET A 199 -18.65 1.16 1.36
C MET A 199 -18.76 -0.16 0.59
N GLN A 200 -17.64 -0.84 0.33
CA GLN A 200 -17.65 -2.15 -0.34
C GLN A 200 -17.94 -3.28 0.63
N LEU A 201 -17.34 -3.26 1.82
CA LEU A 201 -17.49 -4.34 2.81
C LEU A 201 -18.84 -4.29 3.53
N THR A 202 -19.44 -3.11 3.68
CA THR A 202 -20.78 -2.99 4.31
C THR A 202 -21.84 -3.79 3.54
N LYS A 203 -21.65 -3.98 2.22
CA LYS A 203 -22.54 -4.79 1.37
C LYS A 203 -22.54 -6.29 1.70
N ILE A 204 -21.64 -6.74 2.57
CA ILE A 204 -21.58 -8.10 3.11
C ILE A 204 -21.62 -8.12 4.64
N GLY A 205 -22.07 -7.04 5.26
CA GLY A 205 -22.23 -6.93 6.71
C GLY A 205 -20.95 -6.65 7.51
N ILE A 206 -19.86 -6.25 6.85
CA ILE A 206 -18.56 -5.98 7.48
C ILE A 206 -18.27 -4.48 7.41
N SER A 207 -17.85 -3.88 8.52
CA SER A 207 -17.41 -2.49 8.55
C SER A 207 -15.92 -2.38 8.81
N VAL A 208 -15.26 -1.49 8.08
CA VAL A 208 -13.85 -1.12 8.27
C VAL A 208 -13.77 -0.03 9.34
N VAL A 209 -13.16 -0.37 10.46
CA VAL A 209 -12.97 0.55 11.58
C VAL A 209 -11.82 1.51 11.29
N ASP A 210 -10.70 0.95 10.83
CA ASP A 210 -9.48 1.69 10.58
C ASP A 210 -8.69 1.11 9.39
N PHE A 211 -7.94 1.97 8.72
CA PHE A 211 -7.04 1.60 7.63
C PHE A 211 -5.76 2.43 7.78
N ALA A 212 -4.62 1.75 7.89
CA ALA A 212 -3.33 2.38 8.09
C ALA A 212 -2.34 1.94 7.02
N ILE A 213 -1.58 2.91 6.49
CA ILE A 213 -0.45 2.67 5.60
C ILE A 213 0.83 2.77 6.43
N SER A 214 1.59 1.69 6.51
CA SER A 214 2.84 1.66 7.29
C SER A 214 3.99 2.28 6.52
N SER A 215 4.15 1.96 5.24
CA SER A 215 5.23 2.48 4.40
C SER A 215 4.91 2.35 2.92
N PHE A 216 5.44 3.28 2.15
CA PHE A 216 5.60 3.17 0.70
C PHE A 216 7.01 2.72 0.37
N SER A 217 7.15 1.86 -0.64
CA SER A 217 8.43 1.40 -1.17
C SER A 217 8.57 1.89 -2.61
N TYR A 218 9.63 2.66 -2.83
CA TYR A 218 9.97 3.27 -4.11
C TYR A 218 11.01 2.43 -4.87
N PRO A 219 11.17 2.59 -6.18
CA PRO A 219 12.25 1.98 -6.94
C PRO A 219 13.62 2.54 -6.52
N GLU A 220 14.68 1.74 -6.62
CA GLU A 220 16.03 2.14 -6.20
C GLU A 220 16.52 3.44 -6.84
N GLU A 221 16.20 3.67 -8.11
CA GLU A 221 16.62 4.88 -8.84
C GLU A 221 16.08 6.14 -8.18
N ILE A 222 14.83 6.09 -7.73
CA ILE A 222 14.16 7.20 -7.04
C ILE A 222 14.71 7.37 -5.63
N GLN A 223 14.95 6.27 -4.92
CA GLN A 223 15.56 6.33 -3.59
C GLN A 223 16.96 6.97 -3.65
N LYS A 224 17.78 6.60 -4.65
CA LYS A 224 19.11 7.20 -4.87
C LYS A 224 19.01 8.69 -5.19
N MET A 225 18.07 9.10 -6.03
CA MET A 225 17.84 10.52 -6.32
C MET A 225 17.37 11.31 -5.09
N GLN A 226 16.45 10.76 -4.28
CA GLN A 226 16.03 11.38 -3.02
C GLN A 226 17.19 11.51 -2.04
N THR A 227 18.01 10.47 -1.91
CA THR A 227 19.17 10.46 -1.01
C THR A 227 20.20 11.50 -1.45
N LYS A 228 20.43 11.62 -2.76
CA LYS A 228 21.31 12.63 -3.36
C LYS A 228 20.77 14.05 -3.21
N ALA A 229 19.47 14.26 -3.38
CA ALA A 229 18.84 15.57 -3.17
C ALA A 229 18.86 15.97 -1.69
N ALA A 230 18.61 15.01 -0.79
CA ALA A 230 18.69 15.23 0.65
C ALA A 230 20.13 15.54 1.08
N SER A 231 21.13 14.85 0.55
CA SER A 231 22.54 15.15 0.85
C SER A 231 22.98 16.50 0.29
N GLN A 232 22.49 16.90 -0.89
CA GLN A 232 22.71 18.24 -1.44
C GLN A 232 22.04 19.35 -0.60
N THR A 233 20.87 19.08 -0.02
CA THR A 233 20.16 20.04 0.84
C THR A 233 20.78 20.14 2.24
N MET A 234 21.23 19.02 2.82
CA MET A 234 21.94 19.01 4.11
C MET A 234 23.31 19.68 3.98
N VAL A 235 23.95 19.55 2.82
CA VAL A 235 25.19 20.25 2.49
C VAL A 235 24.83 21.55 1.76
N GLY A 236 24.13 22.45 2.45
CA GLY A 236 23.70 23.76 1.93
C GLY A 236 24.85 24.66 1.40
N ASP A 237 26.10 24.24 1.58
CA ASP A 237 27.29 24.80 0.94
C ASP A 237 27.83 23.84 -0.13
N MET A 238 27.55 24.11 -1.40
CA MET A 238 28.12 23.38 -2.55
C MET A 238 29.67 23.31 -2.49
N ASN A 239 30.31 24.34 -1.90
CA ASN A 239 31.75 24.38 -1.62
C ASN A 239 32.19 23.28 -0.63
N LYS A 240 31.37 23.01 0.38
CA LYS A 240 31.64 21.97 1.36
C LYS A 240 31.41 20.58 0.76
N TYR A 241 30.46 20.41 -0.16
CA TYR A 241 30.32 19.15 -0.91
C TYR A 241 31.53 18.89 -1.81
N GLN A 242 32.03 19.90 -2.54
CA GLN A 242 33.26 19.76 -3.32
C GLN A 242 34.47 19.45 -2.42
N GLN A 243 34.61 20.14 -1.29
CA GLN A 243 35.69 19.85 -0.33
C GLN A 243 35.51 18.47 0.32
N MET A 244 34.29 18.04 0.63
CA MET A 244 34.02 16.77 1.31
C MET A 244 34.10 15.59 0.34
N ALA A 245 33.63 15.71 -0.91
CA ALA A 245 33.85 14.72 -1.95
C ALA A 245 35.32 14.63 -2.38
N MET A 246 36.04 15.76 -2.42
CA MET A 246 37.51 15.78 -2.62
C MET A 246 38.23 15.14 -1.43
N THR A 247 37.79 15.43 -0.19
CA THR A 247 38.36 14.84 1.03
C THR A 247 38.03 13.36 1.15
N ASP A 248 36.85 12.91 0.72
CA ASP A 248 36.46 11.50 0.68
C ASP A 248 37.19 10.73 -0.42
N ALA A 249 37.45 11.35 -1.57
CA ALA A 249 38.35 10.79 -2.57
C ALA A 249 39.79 10.67 -2.04
N MET A 250 40.19 11.58 -1.14
CA MET A 250 41.50 11.56 -0.47
C MET A 250 41.56 10.63 0.76
N SER A 251 40.42 10.39 1.43
CA SER A 251 40.31 9.58 2.65
C SER A 251 40.04 8.10 2.33
N ASN A 252 39.20 7.81 1.33
CA ASN A 252 39.04 6.47 0.75
C ASN A 252 40.29 6.03 -0.03
N GLY A 253 41.25 6.93 -0.24
CA GLY A 253 42.60 6.63 -0.70
C GLY A 253 43.58 6.17 0.39
N LYS A 254 43.13 5.89 1.62
CA LYS A 254 44.02 5.38 2.70
C LYS A 254 43.96 3.88 2.85
N GLY A 255 44.79 3.21 2.05
CA GLY A 255 45.05 1.78 2.15
C GLY A 255 46.41 1.36 1.57
N GLY A 256 47.48 2.11 1.83
CA GLY A 256 48.85 1.59 1.74
C GLY A 256 49.66 1.94 0.49
N SER A 257 50.86 2.49 0.76
CA SER A 257 52.13 2.16 0.09
C SER A 257 52.27 2.40 -1.43
N ALA A 258 53.03 3.46 -1.77
CA ALA A 258 54.06 3.45 -2.82
C ALA A 258 53.71 3.68 -4.31
N SER A 259 52.60 4.34 -4.68
CA SER A 259 52.41 4.83 -6.08
C SER A 259 52.11 6.33 -6.24
N LEU A 260 52.10 7.09 -5.14
CA LEU A 260 51.75 8.52 -5.09
C LEU A 260 52.77 9.50 -5.75
N GLY A 261 53.79 9.00 -6.44
CA GLY A 261 54.79 9.82 -7.12
C GLY A 261 54.42 10.22 -8.56
N ALA A 262 53.56 9.46 -9.24
CA ALA A 262 53.28 9.66 -10.66
C ALA A 262 52.05 10.57 -10.91
N ASP A 263 50.97 10.41 -10.13
CA ASP A 263 49.72 11.15 -10.38
C ASP A 263 49.68 12.54 -9.74
N MET A 264 50.47 12.79 -8.68
CA MET A 264 50.59 14.15 -8.11
C MET A 264 51.39 15.09 -9.03
N VAL A 265 52.39 14.54 -9.74
CA VAL A 265 53.14 15.26 -10.78
C VAL A 265 52.24 15.62 -11.96
N ASN A 266 51.34 14.72 -12.37
CA ASN A 266 50.37 15.00 -13.44
C ASN A 266 49.37 16.11 -13.08
N MET A 267 48.90 16.18 -11.83
CA MET A 267 47.97 17.22 -11.39
C MET A 267 48.65 18.58 -11.19
N GLN A 268 49.89 18.60 -10.68
CA GLN A 268 50.68 19.83 -10.54
C GLN A 268 51.13 20.38 -11.91
N MET A 269 51.45 19.49 -12.85
CA MET A 269 51.82 19.87 -14.22
C MET A 269 50.60 20.34 -15.03
N GLY A 270 49.41 19.78 -14.78
CA GLY A 270 48.15 20.24 -15.37
C GLY A 270 47.73 21.65 -14.94
N MET A 271 47.93 22.02 -13.66
CA MET A 271 47.67 23.39 -13.20
C MET A 271 48.69 24.41 -13.74
N MET A 272 49.97 24.05 -13.85
CA MET A 272 50.99 24.93 -14.42
C MET A 272 50.79 25.16 -15.93
N MET A 273 50.34 24.13 -16.66
CA MET A 273 50.04 24.22 -18.09
C MET A 273 48.77 25.04 -18.38
N GLY A 274 47.75 24.95 -17.51
CA GLY A 274 46.53 25.76 -17.62
C GLY A 274 46.78 27.26 -17.43
N GLN A 275 47.69 27.64 -16.55
CA GLN A 275 48.03 29.05 -16.30
C GLN A 275 48.82 29.68 -17.45
N GLN A 276 49.62 28.89 -18.18
CA GLN A 276 50.34 29.35 -19.37
C GLN A 276 49.44 29.47 -20.60
N MET A 277 48.37 28.68 -20.68
CA MET A 277 47.39 28.74 -21.78
C MET A 277 46.43 29.93 -21.64
N MET A 278 46.09 30.32 -20.40
CA MET A 278 45.21 31.46 -20.11
C MET A 278 45.88 32.82 -20.41
N ASN A 279 47.20 32.93 -20.22
CA ASN A 279 47.95 34.15 -20.54
C ASN A 279 48.08 34.41 -22.06
N ASN A 280 47.93 33.39 -22.91
CA ASN A 280 47.94 33.57 -24.37
C ASN A 280 46.57 33.94 -24.96
N MET A 281 45.48 33.76 -24.22
CA MET A 281 44.12 34.08 -24.69
C MET A 281 43.66 35.51 -24.30
N GLY A 282 44.35 36.15 -23.34
CA GLY A 282 44.08 37.52 -22.90
C GLY A 282 44.61 38.64 -23.82
N LYS A 283 45.39 38.32 -24.87
CA LYS A 283 45.98 39.32 -25.80
C LYS A 283 45.22 39.51 -27.12
N THR A 284 44.11 38.81 -27.35
CA THR A 284 43.40 38.84 -28.65
C THR A 284 42.03 39.55 -28.58
N MET A 285 41.74 40.28 -27.50
CA MET A 285 40.42 40.86 -27.23
C MET A 285 40.47 42.38 -27.01
N ASN A 286 41.29 43.09 -27.80
CA ASN A 286 41.33 44.56 -27.81
C ASN A 286 41.72 45.11 -29.19
N ALA A 287 40.91 44.77 -30.20
CA ALA A 287 40.84 45.46 -31.49
C ALA A 287 39.58 44.95 -32.20
N ASP A 288 38.47 45.68 -32.07
CA ASP A 288 37.81 46.32 -33.21
C ASP A 288 36.46 46.89 -32.81
N ASN A 289 36.41 48.21 -32.96
CA ASN A 289 35.26 49.06 -32.90
C ASN A 289 34.85 49.36 -34.35
N ASN A 290 33.54 49.37 -34.61
CA ASN A 290 32.84 50.12 -35.67
C ASN A 290 31.99 49.31 -36.70
N SER A 291 30.78 49.85 -36.91
CA SER A 291 29.90 49.82 -38.09
C SER A 291 28.95 48.64 -38.40
N ASN A 292 27.66 48.91 -38.14
CA ASN A 292 26.51 48.99 -39.06
C ASN A 292 26.08 47.84 -40.02
N ALA A 293 24.76 47.56 -39.93
CA ALA A 293 23.80 47.25 -41.01
C ALA A 293 23.60 45.82 -41.59
N THR A 294 22.33 45.37 -41.51
CA THR A 294 21.49 44.58 -42.45
C THR A 294 21.86 43.15 -42.91
N GLN A 295 20.86 42.26 -42.79
CA GLN A 295 20.65 40.94 -43.43
C GLN A 295 20.68 40.96 -44.98
N PRO A 296 20.61 39.81 -45.72
CA PRO A 296 20.71 38.38 -45.37
C PRO A 296 21.66 37.54 -46.28
N ALA A 297 21.80 36.25 -45.93
CA ALA A 297 22.19 35.09 -46.75
C ALA A 297 23.65 34.92 -47.25
N GLY A 298 24.24 33.79 -46.83
CA GLY A 298 25.18 33.01 -47.65
C GLY A 298 26.66 33.39 -47.58
N ASN A 299 27.36 33.04 -46.50
CA ASN A 299 28.73 32.51 -46.65
C ASN A 299 29.21 31.73 -45.42
N GLY A 300 29.82 30.58 -45.68
CA GLY A 300 30.13 29.53 -44.70
C GLY A 300 31.16 29.91 -43.65
N LYS A 301 30.70 30.00 -42.40
CA LYS A 301 31.52 29.71 -41.22
C LYS A 301 30.79 28.68 -40.38
N VAL A 302 31.33 27.46 -40.36
CA VAL A 302 30.88 26.41 -39.45
C VAL A 302 31.04 26.94 -38.01
N PRO A 303 29.97 26.95 -37.19
CA PRO A 303 30.01 27.44 -35.81
C PRO A 303 30.97 26.58 -34.98
N LYS A 304 31.85 27.20 -34.18
CA LYS A 304 32.88 26.49 -33.37
C LYS A 304 32.31 25.49 -32.36
N PHE A 305 31.05 25.64 -31.96
CA PHE A 305 30.33 24.75 -31.06
C PHE A 305 28.99 24.38 -31.68
N CYS A 306 28.55 23.14 -31.47
CA CYS A 306 27.28 22.66 -31.98
C CYS A 306 26.14 23.34 -31.20
N PRO A 307 25.19 24.02 -31.85
CA PRO A 307 24.08 24.68 -31.18
C PRO A 307 23.08 23.70 -30.54
N ASN A 308 23.12 22.40 -30.89
CA ASN A 308 22.20 21.39 -30.37
C ASN A 308 22.73 20.68 -29.11
N CYS A 309 24.04 20.38 -29.07
CA CYS A 309 24.62 19.58 -27.99
C CYS A 309 25.84 20.24 -27.31
N GLY A 310 26.26 21.42 -27.76
CA GLY A 310 27.38 22.16 -27.18
C GLY A 310 28.78 21.61 -27.50
N THR A 311 28.89 20.49 -28.22
CA THR A 311 30.19 19.88 -28.57
C THR A 311 31.01 20.78 -29.51
N PRO A 312 32.32 20.96 -29.27
CA PRO A 312 33.19 21.68 -30.18
C PRO A 312 33.23 20.99 -31.55
N THR A 313 33.01 21.77 -32.61
CA THR A 313 32.81 21.25 -33.96
C THR A 313 34.11 21.17 -34.75
N ASN A 314 35.15 21.87 -34.29
CA ASN A 314 36.47 21.97 -34.93
C ASN A 314 36.44 22.23 -36.45
N GLY A 315 35.37 22.89 -36.94
CA GLY A 315 35.19 23.19 -38.37
C GLY A 315 34.52 22.08 -39.19
N ALA A 316 33.99 21.02 -38.57
CA ALA A 316 33.26 19.95 -39.24
C ALA A 316 31.85 20.39 -39.69
N LYS A 317 31.45 20.06 -40.93
CA LYS A 317 30.13 20.39 -41.49
C LYS A 317 28.97 19.68 -40.78
N PHE A 318 29.25 18.62 -40.04
CA PHE A 318 28.30 17.88 -39.21
C PHE A 318 28.90 17.69 -37.82
N CYS A 319 28.05 17.72 -36.80
CA CYS A 319 28.47 17.47 -35.43
C CYS A 319 28.86 15.99 -35.28
N PRO A 320 30.08 15.68 -34.80
CA PRO A 320 30.54 14.29 -34.66
C PRO A 320 29.76 13.49 -33.60
N GLU A 321 29.11 14.15 -32.64
CA GLU A 321 28.39 13.49 -31.55
C GLU A 321 26.89 13.33 -31.82
N CYS A 322 26.23 14.37 -32.34
CA CYS A 322 24.77 14.35 -32.54
C CYS A 322 24.33 14.35 -34.01
N GLY A 323 25.26 14.37 -34.96
CA GLY A 323 24.97 14.35 -36.40
C GLY A 323 24.34 15.63 -36.97
N ASN A 324 24.10 16.66 -36.14
CA ASN A 324 23.45 17.89 -36.57
C ASN A 324 24.28 18.63 -37.64
N LYS A 325 23.63 19.18 -38.67
CA LYS A 325 24.30 19.89 -39.75
C LYS A 325 24.65 21.31 -39.31
N LEU A 326 25.92 21.69 -39.51
CA LEU A 326 26.51 22.93 -39.01
C LEU A 326 26.93 23.89 -40.13
N GLY A 327 27.01 23.40 -41.37
CA GLY A 327 27.33 24.18 -42.57
C GLY A 327 27.16 23.40 -43.86
#